data_AF-F8GZN9-F1
#
_entry.id   AF-F8GZN9-F1
#
_cell.length_a   1.000
_cell.length_b   1.000
_cell.length_c   1.000
_cell.angle_alpha   90.00
_cell.angle_beta   90.00
_cell.angle_gamma   90.00
#
_symmetry.space_group_name_H-M   'P 1'
#
loop_
_entity.id
_entity.type
_entity.pdbx_description
1 polymer ?
#
loop_
_entity_poly.entity_id
_entity_poly.type
_entity_poly.pdbx_seq_one_letter_code
_entity_poly.pdbx_strand_id
1 'polypeptide(L)'
;MKRKQEITSVRWDLALRYRLIETVAWWEGRLTTGHLMQSFGISRQQASKDINSYISEYAPQNLEYDKHLKGYVPSCHFKPLFIGDSASAYLHLLNQNHDRAPHIEGLALAYAHTEVLQVPDRTVRPDLLRPLLRACREGLRLECEYVSFTTPDAETRLIAPHTLIYTGMRWHVRAYCEKNRDYRDFVLSRFRGVPELMDDKTENTREQDPGWTTQVQVIIEPDSRLKPEQQACGFHTIRPPSPRSSGQAFHGHLATCSTAIRPGSRSAATQGLHC
;
A
#
# COMPACT_ATOMS: atom_id res chain seq x y z
N MET A 1 41.14 -11.69 -1.25
CA MET A 1 40.11 -10.72 -0.83
C MET A 1 38.84 -11.03 -1.62
N LYS A 2 37.80 -11.58 -0.99
CA LYS A 2 36.53 -11.86 -1.71
C LYS A 2 35.83 -10.53 -1.97
N ARG A 3 35.44 -10.32 -3.23
CA ARG A 3 34.74 -9.13 -3.72
C ARG A 3 33.41 -9.02 -2.97
N LYS A 4 33.18 -7.91 -2.24
CA LYS A 4 31.92 -7.63 -1.54
C LYS A 4 30.83 -7.54 -2.62
N GLN A 5 29.85 -8.45 -2.63
CA GLN A 5 28.79 -8.41 -3.63
C GLN A 5 27.84 -7.26 -3.31
N GLU A 6 27.44 -6.50 -4.33
CA GLU A 6 26.47 -5.43 -4.18
C GLU A 6 25.05 -6.01 -4.07
N ILE A 7 24.23 -5.44 -3.19
CA ILE A 7 22.85 -5.87 -2.90
C ILE A 7 21.98 -5.89 -4.18
N THR A 8 22.29 -5.03 -5.14
CA THR A 8 21.63 -4.92 -6.46
C THR A 8 21.83 -6.13 -7.37
N SER A 9 22.83 -6.98 -7.10
CA SER A 9 23.17 -8.17 -7.90
C SER A 9 22.56 -9.47 -7.36
N VAL A 10 21.87 -9.41 -6.23
CA VAL A 10 21.29 -10.59 -5.57
C VAL A 10 20.07 -11.08 -6.34
N ARG A 11 20.00 -12.39 -6.61
CA ARG A 11 18.80 -13.00 -7.19
C ARG A 11 17.58 -12.73 -6.31
N TRP A 12 16.46 -12.39 -6.93
CA TRP A 12 15.20 -12.06 -6.22
C TRP A 12 14.80 -13.11 -5.18
N ASP A 13 14.87 -14.39 -5.55
CA ASP A 13 14.52 -15.51 -4.66
C ASP A 13 15.42 -15.56 -3.40
N LEU A 14 16.70 -15.24 -3.55
CA LEU A 14 17.67 -15.22 -2.48
C LEU A 14 17.53 -13.96 -1.61
N ALA A 15 17.24 -12.81 -2.22
CA ALA A 15 16.96 -11.56 -1.52
C ALA A 15 15.76 -11.69 -0.58
N LEU A 16 14.72 -12.43 -0.97
CA LEU A 16 13.58 -12.75 -0.09
C LEU A 16 14.00 -13.58 1.13
N ARG A 17 14.92 -14.54 0.96
CA ARG A 17 15.44 -15.35 2.08
C ARG A 17 16.28 -14.50 3.03
N TYR A 18 17.11 -13.60 2.51
CA TYR A 18 17.89 -12.67 3.32
C TYR A 18 17.00 -11.67 4.07
N ARG A 19 15.92 -11.23 3.42
CA ARG A 19 14.89 -10.42 4.08
C ARG A 19 14.23 -11.16 5.24
N LEU A 20 13.92 -12.45 5.09
CA LEU A 20 13.40 -13.27 6.19
C LEU A 20 14.40 -13.39 7.34
N ILE A 21 15.68 -13.68 7.02
CA ILE A 21 16.75 -13.78 8.01
C ILE A 21 16.81 -12.51 8.87
N GLU A 22 16.84 -11.35 8.23
CA GLU A 22 16.90 -10.09 8.96
C GLU A 22 15.63 -9.80 9.75
N THR A 23 14.47 -10.08 9.17
CA THR A 23 13.17 -9.85 9.83
C THR A 23 13.08 -10.67 11.13
N VAL A 24 13.36 -11.97 11.07
CA VAL A 24 13.26 -12.86 12.23
C VAL A 24 14.33 -12.50 13.26
N ALA A 25 15.58 -12.29 12.84
CA ALA A 25 16.66 -11.96 13.77
C ALA A 25 16.41 -10.61 14.48
N TRP A 26 15.91 -9.61 13.76
CA TRP A 26 15.68 -8.27 14.30
C TRP A 26 14.45 -8.20 15.21
N TRP A 27 13.33 -8.81 14.81
CA TRP A 27 12.06 -8.66 15.52
C TRP A 27 11.79 -9.77 16.53
N GLU A 28 12.19 -11.01 16.24
CA GLU A 28 11.96 -12.17 17.13
C GLU A 28 13.20 -12.51 17.97
N GLY A 29 14.37 -11.93 17.63
CA GLY A 29 15.62 -12.08 18.38
C GLY A 29 16.32 -13.43 18.21
N ARG A 30 15.72 -14.38 17.48
CA ARG A 30 16.29 -15.72 17.27
C ARG A 30 15.90 -16.34 15.93
N LEU A 31 16.87 -16.41 15.03
CA LEU A 31 16.77 -17.11 13.77
C LEU A 31 17.19 -18.59 13.90
N THR A 32 16.49 -19.46 13.19
CA THR A 32 16.85 -20.87 13.04
C THR A 32 16.65 -21.30 11.59
N THR A 33 17.26 -22.42 11.18
CA THR A 33 17.01 -23.01 9.86
C THR A 33 15.54 -23.40 9.67
N GLY A 34 14.80 -23.65 10.77
CA GLY A 34 13.37 -23.94 10.75
C GLY A 34 12.53 -22.84 10.11
N HIS A 35 12.85 -21.56 10.38
CA HIS A 35 12.13 -20.44 9.78
C HIS A 35 12.24 -20.45 8.24
N LEU A 36 13.44 -20.66 7.69
CA LEU A 36 13.62 -20.73 6.24
C LEU A 36 12.94 -21.97 5.64
N MET A 37 13.00 -23.11 6.34
CA MET A 37 12.35 -24.34 5.90
C MET A 37 10.82 -24.16 5.83
N GLN A 38 10.22 -23.56 6.86
CA GLN A 38 8.77 -23.33 6.94
C GLN A 38 8.31 -22.28 5.92
N SER A 39 9.05 -21.18 5.76
CA SER A 39 8.64 -20.09 4.85
C SER A 39 8.87 -20.42 3.37
N PHE A 40 9.90 -21.20 3.02
CA PHE A 40 10.29 -21.44 1.63
C PHE A 40 10.21 -22.90 1.18
N GLY A 41 9.91 -23.85 2.07
CA GLY A 41 9.84 -25.28 1.74
C GLY A 41 11.18 -25.89 1.32
N ILE A 42 12.30 -25.25 1.70
CA ILE A 42 13.65 -25.70 1.34
C ILE A 42 14.20 -26.72 2.35
N SER A 43 15.20 -27.50 1.93
CA SER A 43 15.88 -28.44 2.83
C SER A 43 16.68 -27.71 3.91
N ARG A 44 16.92 -28.38 5.05
CA ARG A 44 17.77 -27.86 6.13
C ARG A 44 19.17 -27.48 5.65
N GLN A 45 19.74 -28.27 4.73
CA GLN A 45 21.07 -28.01 4.16
C GLN A 45 21.08 -26.72 3.35
N GLN A 46 20.05 -26.49 2.53
CA GLN A 46 19.92 -25.25 1.77
C GLN A 46 19.68 -24.05 2.69
N ALA A 47 18.82 -24.18 3.70
CA ALA A 47 18.60 -23.12 4.69
C ALA A 47 19.90 -22.74 5.43
N SER A 48 20.69 -23.73 5.85
CA SER A 48 21.99 -23.47 6.49
C SER A 48 22.98 -22.80 5.53
N LYS A 49 22.98 -23.21 4.25
CA LYS A 49 23.81 -22.59 3.22
C LYS A 49 23.43 -21.13 3.01
N ASP A 50 22.14 -20.83 2.94
CA ASP A 50 21.64 -19.46 2.74
C ASP A 50 22.01 -18.55 3.92
N ILE A 51 21.86 -19.02 5.17
CA ILE A 51 22.29 -18.27 6.36
C ILE A 51 23.80 -18.00 6.32
N ASN A 52 24.61 -19.02 6.00
CA ASN A 52 26.06 -18.85 5.94
C ASN A 52 26.51 -17.95 4.79
N SER A 53 25.84 -17.99 3.63
CA SER A 53 26.08 -17.06 2.53
C SER A 53 25.69 -15.63 2.91
N TYR A 54 24.55 -15.43 3.57
CA TYR A 54 24.16 -14.12 4.10
C TYR A 54 25.25 -13.52 5.02
N ILE A 55 25.69 -14.29 6.01
CA ILE A 55 26.72 -13.88 6.97
C ILE A 55 28.04 -13.60 6.25
N SER A 56 28.51 -14.52 5.40
CA SER A 56 29.85 -14.40 4.81
C SER A 56 29.96 -13.36 3.68
N GLU A 57 28.89 -13.12 2.93
CA GLU A 57 28.94 -12.31 1.71
C GLU A 57 28.38 -10.89 1.92
N TYR A 58 27.41 -10.71 2.81
CA TYR A 58 26.69 -9.43 2.97
C TYR A 58 26.82 -8.84 4.38
N ALA A 59 26.62 -9.64 5.43
CA ALA A 59 26.45 -9.14 6.79
C ALA A 59 27.19 -9.97 7.87
N PRO A 60 28.53 -9.96 7.87
CA PRO A 60 29.34 -10.82 8.74
C PRO A 60 29.23 -10.51 10.24
N GLN A 61 28.82 -9.29 10.58
CA GLN A 61 28.67 -8.86 11.95
C GLN A 61 27.22 -8.93 12.44
N ASN A 62 26.25 -9.32 11.62
CA ASN A 62 24.84 -9.24 12.05
C ASN A 62 24.43 -10.39 12.96
N LEU A 63 24.91 -11.61 12.73
CA LEU A 63 24.40 -12.79 13.41
C LEU A 63 25.51 -13.54 14.15
N GLU A 64 25.20 -13.94 15.38
CA GLU A 64 26.05 -14.80 16.20
C GLU A 64 25.30 -16.09 16.54
N TYR A 65 25.98 -17.24 16.48
CA TYR A 65 25.35 -18.51 16.82
C TYR A 65 25.39 -18.75 18.32
N ASP A 66 24.22 -18.80 18.96
CA ASP A 66 24.06 -19.13 20.38
C ASP A 66 23.76 -20.63 20.54
N LYS A 67 24.66 -21.32 21.27
CA LYS A 67 24.56 -22.76 21.55
C LYS A 67 23.46 -23.11 22.56
N HIS A 68 23.15 -22.23 23.50
CA HIS A 68 22.11 -22.44 24.51
C HIS A 68 20.73 -22.30 23.88
N LEU A 69 20.53 -21.25 23.09
CA LEU A 69 19.29 -21.01 22.36
C LEU A 69 19.17 -21.88 21.10
N LYS A 70 20.25 -22.54 20.67
CA LYS A 70 20.31 -23.36 19.45
C LYS A 70 19.80 -22.58 18.22
N GLY A 71 20.36 -21.40 18.00
CA GLY A 71 19.93 -20.49 16.94
C GLY A 71 20.90 -19.34 16.73
N TYR A 72 20.66 -18.54 15.69
CA TYR A 72 21.40 -17.32 15.41
C TYR A 72 20.68 -16.14 16.06
N VAL A 73 21.39 -15.39 16.89
CA VAL A 73 20.89 -14.19 17.56
C VAL A 73 21.47 -12.93 16.92
N PRO A 74 20.76 -11.79 16.95
CA PRO A 74 21.31 -10.53 16.47
C PRO A 74 22.47 -10.10 17.36
N SER A 75 23.57 -9.65 16.74
CA SER A 75 24.68 -9.06 17.48
C SER A 75 24.37 -7.61 17.87
N CYS A 76 25.20 -7.04 18.75
CA CYS A 76 25.16 -5.60 19.06
C CYS A 76 25.51 -4.68 17.88
N HIS A 77 26.07 -5.22 16.80
CA HIS A 77 26.43 -4.50 15.57
C HIS A 77 25.46 -4.76 14.42
N PHE A 78 24.31 -5.38 14.69
CA PHE A 78 23.33 -5.73 13.66
C PHE A 78 22.89 -4.47 12.90
N LYS A 79 23.10 -4.49 11.58
CA LYS A 79 22.61 -3.45 10.67
C LYS A 79 21.84 -4.10 9.52
N PRO A 80 20.50 -3.91 9.42
CA PRO A 80 19.72 -4.50 8.35
C PRO A 80 20.16 -3.94 6.98
N LEU A 81 20.21 -4.82 5.98
CA LEU A 81 20.57 -4.51 4.58
C LEU A 81 19.42 -4.80 3.60
N PHE A 82 18.52 -5.72 3.95
CA PHE A 82 17.41 -6.23 3.13
C PHE A 82 16.02 -5.86 3.68
N ILE A 83 15.94 -5.37 4.93
CA ILE A 83 14.71 -4.78 5.51
C ILE A 83 14.87 -3.28 5.74
N GLY A 84 13.75 -2.56 5.67
CA GLY A 84 13.65 -1.20 6.22
C GLY A 84 13.48 -1.24 7.74
N ASP A 85 13.56 -0.07 8.37
CA ASP A 85 13.33 0.18 9.80
C ASP A 85 11.86 0.03 10.23
N SER A 86 10.94 -0.05 9.26
CA SER A 86 9.51 -0.21 9.52
C SER A 86 9.12 -1.65 9.87
N ALA A 87 8.24 -1.80 10.86
CA ALA A 87 7.58 -3.07 11.23
C ALA A 87 6.71 -3.67 10.09
N SER A 88 6.50 -2.94 9.00
CA SER A 88 5.78 -3.43 7.81
C SER A 88 6.37 -4.72 7.23
N ALA A 89 7.70 -4.88 7.26
CA ALA A 89 8.35 -6.11 6.80
C ALA A 89 7.96 -7.33 7.65
N TYR A 90 7.87 -7.14 8.97
CA TYR A 90 7.43 -8.17 9.91
C TYR A 90 5.95 -8.49 9.75
N LEU A 91 5.09 -7.48 9.60
CA LEU A 91 3.67 -7.69 9.32
C LEU A 91 3.43 -8.45 8.01
N HIS A 92 4.22 -8.16 6.97
CA HIS A 92 4.11 -8.89 5.70
C HIS A 92 4.50 -10.37 5.87
N LEU A 93 5.57 -10.65 6.63
CA LEU A 93 5.96 -12.02 6.97
C LEU A 93 4.84 -12.75 7.73
N LEU A 94 4.28 -12.10 8.76
CA LEU A 94 3.19 -12.67 9.54
C LEU A 94 1.95 -12.95 8.67
N ASN A 95 1.61 -12.05 7.76
CA ASN A 95 0.46 -12.23 6.87
C ASN A 95 0.66 -13.42 5.91
N GLN A 96 1.85 -13.57 5.31
CA GLN A 96 2.18 -14.73 4.48
C GLN A 96 2.12 -16.05 5.27
N ASN A 97 2.52 -16.02 6.53
CA ASN A 97 2.48 -17.19 7.40
C ASN A 97 1.06 -17.50 7.88
N HIS A 98 0.21 -16.49 8.08
CA HIS A 98 -1.19 -16.67 8.46
C HIS A 98 -1.97 -17.45 7.38
N ASP A 99 -1.82 -17.08 6.11
CA ASP A 99 -2.47 -17.80 4.99
C ASP A 99 -2.02 -19.26 4.88
N ARG A 100 -0.81 -19.57 5.35
CA ARG A 100 -0.21 -20.91 5.31
C ARG A 100 -0.43 -21.70 6.59
N ALA A 101 -0.76 -21.04 7.69
CA ALA A 101 -0.90 -21.64 9.02
C ALA A 101 -1.90 -22.83 9.05
N PRO A 102 -3.03 -22.83 8.31
CA PRO A 102 -3.92 -23.99 8.25
C PRO A 102 -3.31 -25.22 7.58
N HIS A 103 -2.25 -25.03 6.78
CA HIS A 103 -1.65 -26.07 5.94
C HIS A 103 -0.28 -26.53 6.42
N ILE A 104 0.29 -25.89 7.44
CA ILE A 104 1.61 -26.19 8.00
C ILE A 104 1.50 -26.40 9.51
N GLU A 105 1.71 -27.64 9.93
CA GLU A 105 1.61 -28.04 11.33
C GLU A 105 2.61 -27.26 12.20
N GLY A 106 2.13 -26.66 13.30
CA GLY A 106 2.92 -25.88 14.26
C GLY A 106 3.22 -24.43 13.86
N LEU A 107 2.93 -23.99 12.63
CA LEU A 107 3.15 -22.61 12.19
C LEU A 107 2.21 -21.62 12.91
N ALA A 108 0.97 -22.03 13.15
CA ALA A 108 0.01 -21.23 13.92
C ALA A 108 0.47 -20.97 15.37
N LEU A 109 1.08 -21.97 16.02
CA LEU A 109 1.59 -21.82 17.39
C LEU A 109 2.81 -20.89 17.46
N ALA A 110 3.69 -20.93 16.44
CA ALA A 110 4.89 -20.11 16.40
C ALA A 110 4.59 -18.60 16.39
N TYR A 111 3.40 -18.22 15.91
CA TYR A 111 2.98 -16.82 15.76
C TYR A 111 1.72 -16.46 16.55
N ALA A 112 1.31 -17.29 17.53
CA ALA A 112 0.05 -17.15 18.27
C ALA A 112 -0.09 -15.84 19.09
N HIS A 113 0.98 -15.07 19.23
CA HIS A 113 0.98 -13.79 19.97
C HIS A 113 0.75 -12.57 19.08
N THR A 114 0.56 -12.75 17.77
CA THR A 114 0.30 -11.64 16.85
C THR A 114 -0.92 -11.92 15.97
N GLU A 115 -1.86 -10.98 15.95
CA GLU A 115 -3.05 -11.05 15.11
C GLU A 115 -2.97 -10.01 13.99
N VAL A 116 -3.23 -10.44 12.76
CA VAL A 116 -3.30 -9.55 11.60
C VAL A 116 -4.77 -9.37 11.24
N LEU A 117 -5.33 -8.20 11.57
CA LEU A 117 -6.69 -7.88 11.18
C LEU A 117 -6.74 -7.63 9.66
N GLN A 118 -7.41 -8.53 8.94
CA GLN A 118 -7.67 -8.32 7.52
C GLN A 118 -8.77 -7.28 7.35
N VAL A 119 -8.56 -6.36 6.40
CA VAL A 119 -9.67 -5.53 5.92
C VAL A 119 -10.65 -6.47 5.21
N PRO A 120 -11.95 -6.46 5.55
CA PRO A 120 -12.93 -7.33 4.89
C PRO A 120 -12.82 -7.17 3.37
N ASP A 121 -12.52 -8.27 2.67
CA ASP A 121 -12.46 -8.23 1.22
C ASP A 121 -13.85 -7.89 0.68
N ARG A 122 -13.93 -6.78 -0.05
CA ARG A 122 -15.11 -6.47 -0.85
C ARG A 122 -14.89 -7.11 -2.20
N THR A 123 -15.18 -8.41 -2.27
CA THR A 123 -14.99 -9.21 -3.48
C THR A 123 -15.62 -8.49 -4.68
N VAL A 124 -14.76 -8.10 -5.63
CA VAL A 124 -15.19 -7.51 -6.88
C VAL A 124 -15.64 -8.63 -7.81
N ARG A 125 -16.84 -8.50 -8.38
CA ARG A 125 -17.37 -9.49 -9.33
C ARG A 125 -16.43 -9.61 -10.54
N PRO A 126 -15.95 -10.83 -10.89
CA PRO A 126 -15.07 -11.03 -12.05
C PRO A 126 -15.66 -10.50 -13.36
N ASP A 127 -16.99 -10.59 -13.52
CA ASP A 127 -17.73 -10.12 -14.70
C ASP A 127 -17.74 -8.59 -14.85
N LEU A 128 -17.42 -7.86 -13.79
CA LEU A 128 -17.17 -6.41 -13.84
C LEU A 128 -15.68 -6.12 -14.08
N LEU A 129 -14.80 -6.84 -13.37
CA LEU A 129 -13.37 -6.55 -13.37
C LEU A 129 -12.69 -6.87 -14.71
N ARG A 130 -13.04 -8.00 -15.33
CA ARG A 130 -12.48 -8.44 -16.61
C ARG A 130 -12.72 -7.43 -17.75
N PRO A 131 -13.97 -6.99 -18.03
CA PRO A 131 -14.20 -6.00 -19.07
C PRO A 131 -13.57 -4.64 -18.74
N LEU A 132 -13.55 -4.22 -17.47
CA LEU A 132 -12.85 -3.00 -17.06
C LEU A 132 -11.34 -3.05 -17.35
N LEU A 133 -10.68 -4.15 -16.97
CA LEU A 133 -9.25 -4.34 -17.26
C LEU A 133 -8.96 -4.32 -18.76
N ARG A 134 -9.84 -4.95 -19.55
CA ARG A 134 -9.75 -4.94 -21.01
C ARG A 134 -9.90 -3.52 -21.56
N ALA A 135 -10.92 -2.78 -21.12
CA ALA A 135 -11.15 -1.40 -21.55
C ALA A 135 -9.97 -0.48 -21.22
N CYS A 136 -9.41 -0.56 -20.00
CA CYS A 136 -8.23 0.21 -19.61
C CYS A 136 -7.01 -0.11 -20.50
N ARG A 137 -6.79 -1.40 -20.80
CA ARG A 137 -5.62 -1.85 -21.58
C ARG A 137 -5.72 -1.50 -23.06
N GLU A 138 -6.92 -1.62 -23.62
CA GLU A 138 -7.17 -1.47 -25.06
C GLU A 138 -7.63 -0.05 -25.42
N GLY A 139 -7.89 0.81 -24.43
CA GLY A 139 -8.37 2.18 -24.63
C GLY A 139 -9.80 2.20 -25.18
N LEU A 140 -10.66 1.31 -24.69
CA LEU A 140 -12.04 1.16 -25.16
C LEU A 140 -13.02 1.90 -24.26
N ARG A 141 -14.21 2.19 -24.81
CA ARG A 141 -15.34 2.67 -24.03
C ARG A 141 -16.11 1.51 -23.41
N LEU A 142 -16.75 1.79 -22.28
CA LEU A 142 -17.52 0.84 -21.50
C LEU A 142 -18.88 1.46 -21.18
N GLU A 143 -19.95 0.79 -21.59
CA GLU A 143 -21.29 1.08 -21.12
C GLU A 143 -21.56 0.31 -19.82
N CYS A 144 -22.10 0.99 -18.82
CA CYS A 144 -22.34 0.40 -17.52
C CYS A 144 -23.50 1.07 -16.79
N GLU A 145 -24.14 0.32 -15.89
CA GLU A 145 -25.09 0.88 -14.93
C GLU A 145 -24.36 1.28 -13.64
N TYR A 146 -24.53 2.52 -13.21
CA TYR A 146 -23.84 3.04 -12.04
C TYR A 146 -24.79 3.77 -11.10
N VAL A 147 -24.74 3.39 -9.82
CA VAL A 147 -25.50 4.06 -8.76
C VAL A 147 -24.65 5.16 -8.14
N SER A 148 -25.10 6.39 -8.26
CA SER A 148 -24.45 7.53 -7.63
C SER A 148 -24.92 7.72 -6.19
N PHE A 149 -24.20 8.52 -5.41
CA PHE A 149 -24.66 8.84 -4.05
C PHE A 149 -25.83 9.84 -4.06
N THR A 150 -25.90 10.68 -5.09
CA THR A 150 -26.90 11.75 -5.24
C THR A 150 -28.20 11.26 -5.87
N THR A 151 -28.13 10.23 -6.70
CA THR A 151 -29.28 9.60 -7.36
C THR A 151 -29.27 8.11 -7.03
N PRO A 152 -30.23 7.61 -6.23
CA PRO A 152 -30.29 6.20 -5.84
C PRO A 152 -30.71 5.27 -6.99
N ASP A 153 -31.25 5.81 -8.07
CA ASP A 153 -31.57 5.05 -9.28
C ASP A 153 -30.30 4.74 -10.08
N ALA A 154 -30.18 3.50 -10.54
CA ALA A 154 -29.10 3.09 -11.41
C ALA A 154 -29.24 3.81 -12.75
N GLU A 155 -28.21 4.56 -13.14
CA GLU A 155 -28.21 5.24 -14.42
C GLU A 155 -27.17 4.62 -15.35
N THR A 156 -27.53 4.44 -16.61
CA THR A 156 -26.59 4.05 -17.66
C THR A 156 -25.56 5.16 -17.86
N ARG A 157 -24.30 4.75 -18.00
CA ARG A 157 -23.12 5.60 -18.16
C ARG A 157 -22.24 5.01 -19.23
N LEU A 158 -21.86 5.84 -20.20
CA LEU A 158 -20.77 5.57 -21.10
C LEU A 158 -19.50 6.21 -20.52
N ILE A 159 -18.50 5.38 -20.24
CA ILE A 159 -17.22 5.81 -19.66
C ILE A 159 -16.04 5.28 -20.50
N ALA A 160 -14.94 6.03 -20.51
CA ALA A 160 -13.66 5.60 -21.06
C ALA A 160 -12.67 5.40 -19.89
N PRO A 161 -12.57 4.18 -19.34
CA PRO A 161 -11.69 3.89 -18.22
C PRO A 161 -10.23 3.82 -18.69
N HIS A 162 -9.31 4.36 -17.87
CA HIS A 162 -7.87 4.33 -18.19
C HIS A 162 -7.02 3.69 -17.10
N THR A 163 -7.34 3.88 -15.82
CA THR A 163 -6.54 3.32 -14.72
C THR A 163 -7.43 2.69 -13.64
N LEU A 164 -7.08 1.48 -13.22
CA LEU A 164 -7.65 0.81 -12.06
C LEU A 164 -6.78 1.08 -10.81
N ILE A 165 -7.40 1.51 -9.72
CA ILE A 165 -6.73 1.90 -8.47
C ILE A 165 -7.26 1.05 -7.31
N TYR A 166 -6.35 0.52 -6.48
CA TYR A 166 -6.67 -0.07 -5.19
C TYR A 166 -6.11 0.79 -4.05
N THR A 167 -6.99 1.27 -3.17
CA THR A 167 -6.63 2.20 -2.07
C THR A 167 -6.31 1.51 -0.75
N GLY A 168 -6.20 0.17 -0.74
CA GLY A 168 -6.07 -0.64 0.49
C GLY A 168 -7.41 -1.02 1.12
N MET A 169 -8.53 -0.42 0.68
CA MET A 169 -9.87 -0.76 1.16
C MET A 169 -10.91 -0.88 0.05
N ARG A 170 -10.73 -0.15 -1.06
CA ARG A 170 -11.70 -0.07 -2.14
C ARG A 170 -11.01 -0.08 -3.49
N TRP A 171 -11.69 -0.70 -4.46
CA TRP A 171 -11.33 -0.62 -5.86
C TRP A 171 -12.03 0.56 -6.51
N HIS A 172 -11.25 1.32 -7.27
CA HIS A 172 -11.68 2.47 -8.05
C HIS A 172 -11.22 2.31 -9.50
N VAL A 173 -11.95 2.90 -10.43
CA VAL A 173 -11.48 3.13 -11.80
C VAL A 173 -11.56 4.62 -12.11
N ARG A 174 -10.46 5.18 -12.61
CA ARG A 174 -10.38 6.52 -13.16
C ARG A 174 -10.81 6.46 -14.62
N ALA A 175 -11.83 7.22 -14.99
CA ALA A 175 -12.43 7.18 -16.32
C ALA A 175 -12.95 8.54 -16.75
N TYR A 176 -12.90 8.82 -18.05
CA TYR A 176 -13.65 9.93 -18.64
C TYR A 176 -15.14 9.57 -18.72
N CYS A 177 -16.01 10.43 -18.24
CA CYS A 177 -17.45 10.22 -18.29
C CYS A 177 -18.07 11.08 -19.40
N GLU A 178 -18.59 10.46 -20.46
CA GLU A 178 -19.16 11.14 -21.62
C GLU A 178 -20.34 12.05 -21.24
N LYS A 179 -21.16 11.61 -20.28
CA LYS A 179 -22.30 12.40 -19.76
C LYS A 179 -21.85 13.70 -19.10
N ASN A 180 -20.77 13.65 -18.31
CA ASN A 180 -20.28 14.80 -17.56
C ASN A 180 -19.16 15.56 -18.28
N ARG A 181 -18.65 15.00 -19.38
CA ARG A 181 -17.51 15.49 -20.17
C ARG A 181 -16.26 15.77 -19.32
N ASP A 182 -15.99 14.90 -18.35
CA ASP A 182 -14.93 15.09 -17.37
C ASP A 182 -14.40 13.76 -16.81
N TYR A 183 -13.17 13.77 -16.32
CA TYR A 183 -12.50 12.62 -15.69
C TYR A 183 -12.92 12.47 -14.24
N ARG A 184 -13.36 11.26 -13.88
CA ARG A 184 -13.94 10.97 -12.55
C ARG A 184 -13.50 9.60 -12.03
N ASP A 185 -13.61 9.47 -10.71
CA ASP A 185 -13.35 8.22 -10.01
C ASP A 185 -14.66 7.45 -9.77
N PHE A 186 -14.72 6.21 -10.24
CA PHE A 186 -15.86 5.32 -10.06
C PHE A 186 -15.50 4.19 -9.09
N VAL A 187 -16.30 3.97 -8.06
CA VAL A 187 -16.07 2.90 -7.08
C VAL A 187 -16.70 1.62 -7.61
N LEU A 188 -15.92 0.53 -7.72
CA LEU A 188 -16.40 -0.70 -8.35
C LEU A 188 -17.63 -1.31 -7.66
N SER A 189 -17.77 -1.15 -6.34
CA SER A 189 -18.94 -1.63 -5.58
C SER A 189 -20.29 -0.97 -5.97
N ARG A 190 -20.27 0.13 -6.72
CA ARG A 190 -21.46 0.87 -7.14
C ARG A 190 -21.95 0.53 -8.56
N PHE A 191 -21.19 -0.27 -9.29
CA PHE A 191 -21.63 -0.78 -10.59
C PHE A 191 -22.75 -1.80 -10.40
N ARG A 192 -23.71 -1.81 -11.32
CA ARG A 192 -24.81 -2.76 -11.42
C ARG A 192 -24.75 -3.42 -12.80
N GLY A 193 -25.45 -4.55 -12.94
CA GLY A 193 -25.42 -5.35 -14.16
C GLY A 193 -24.03 -5.88 -14.52
N VAL A 194 -23.88 -6.24 -15.79
CA VAL A 194 -22.61 -6.58 -16.45
C VAL A 194 -22.32 -5.46 -17.44
N PRO A 195 -21.14 -4.83 -17.40
CA PRO A 195 -20.85 -3.75 -18.33
C PRO A 195 -20.56 -4.30 -19.73
N GLU A 196 -20.91 -3.51 -20.75
CA GLU A 196 -20.70 -3.85 -22.14
C GLU A 196 -19.53 -3.07 -22.72
N LEU A 197 -18.62 -3.77 -23.41
CA LEU A 197 -17.49 -3.15 -24.09
C LEU A 197 -17.93 -2.62 -25.43
N MET A 198 -17.54 -1.39 -25.72
CA MET A 198 -17.69 -0.83 -27.06
C MET A 198 -16.42 -1.16 -27.87
N ASP A 199 -16.58 -1.43 -29.16
CA ASP A 199 -15.47 -1.82 -30.05
C ASP A 199 -14.63 -0.63 -30.56
N ASP A 200 -15.01 0.57 -30.17
CA ASP A 200 -14.38 1.82 -30.57
C ASP A 200 -13.35 2.32 -29.54
N LYS A 201 -12.24 2.81 -30.07
CA LYS A 201 -11.18 3.41 -29.28
C LYS A 201 -11.57 4.81 -28.83
N THR A 202 -11.25 5.13 -27.59
CA THR A 202 -11.43 6.46 -27.04
C THR A 202 -10.19 7.34 -27.25
N GLU A 203 -10.41 8.62 -27.52
CA GLU A 203 -9.35 9.65 -27.50
C GLU A 203 -9.04 10.11 -26.06
N ASN A 204 -9.93 9.83 -25.10
CA ASN A 204 -9.84 10.25 -23.70
C ASN A 204 -8.94 9.30 -22.90
N THR A 205 -7.65 9.30 -23.20
CA THR A 205 -6.66 8.43 -22.54
C THR A 205 -6.20 8.98 -21.18
N ARG A 206 -5.31 8.25 -20.51
CA ARG A 206 -4.64 8.66 -19.28
C ARG A 206 -3.89 9.99 -19.44
N GLU A 207 -3.24 10.17 -20.58
CA GLU A 207 -2.42 11.35 -20.89
C GLU A 207 -3.27 12.61 -21.04
N GLN A 208 -4.55 12.44 -21.37
CA GLN A 208 -5.51 13.53 -21.54
C GLN A 208 -6.23 13.91 -20.23
N ASP A 209 -5.92 13.26 -19.10
CA ASP A 209 -6.46 13.57 -17.77
C ASP A 209 -5.49 14.50 -17.00
N PRO A 210 -5.76 15.82 -16.94
CA PRO A 210 -4.85 16.76 -16.28
C PRO A 210 -4.77 16.50 -14.78
N GLY A 211 -5.87 16.06 -14.16
CA GLY A 211 -5.91 15.72 -12.74
C GLY A 211 -5.04 14.52 -12.40
N TRP A 212 -4.80 13.63 -13.36
CA TRP A 212 -3.95 12.45 -13.19
C TRP A 212 -2.49 12.70 -13.56
N THR A 213 -2.22 13.50 -14.58
CA THR A 213 -0.86 13.79 -15.06
C THR A 213 -0.15 14.85 -14.22
N THR A 214 -0.89 15.68 -13.48
CA THR A 214 -0.32 16.72 -12.61
C THR A 214 0.29 16.10 -11.36
N GLN A 215 1.61 16.21 -11.21
CA GLN A 215 2.29 15.89 -9.97
C GLN A 215 2.07 17.00 -8.94
N VAL A 216 1.61 16.63 -7.75
CA VAL A 216 1.39 17.55 -6.64
C VAL A 216 2.34 17.21 -5.50
N GLN A 217 3.01 18.22 -4.96
CA GLN A 217 3.80 18.06 -3.74
C GLN A 217 2.87 17.96 -2.54
N VAL A 218 2.92 16.81 -1.85
CA VAL A 218 2.21 16.59 -0.59
C VAL A 218 3.20 16.82 0.55
N ILE A 219 2.85 17.72 1.47
CA ILE A 219 3.63 17.98 2.68
C ILE A 219 2.93 17.27 3.83
N ILE A 220 3.65 16.35 4.46
CA ILE A 220 3.21 15.63 5.64
C ILE A 220 3.89 16.32 6.83
N GLU A 221 3.11 17.06 7.61
CA GLU A 221 3.59 17.78 8.79
C GLU A 221 2.74 17.40 10.01
N PRO A 222 3.30 17.44 11.23
CA PRO A 222 2.51 17.31 12.45
C PRO A 222 1.38 18.35 12.46
N ASP A 223 0.20 17.98 12.97
CA ASP A 223 -0.93 18.91 13.02
C ASP A 223 -0.54 20.18 13.80
N SER A 224 -0.56 21.32 13.11
CA SER A 224 -0.16 22.62 13.66
C SER A 224 -1.04 23.10 14.82
N ARG A 225 -2.20 22.49 15.04
CA ARG A 225 -3.09 22.77 16.17
C ARG A 225 -2.70 22.05 17.46
N LEU A 226 -1.76 21.11 17.39
CA LEU A 226 -1.28 20.35 18.55
C LEU A 226 -0.17 21.10 19.29
N LYS A 227 -0.06 20.88 20.61
CA LYS A 227 1.06 21.39 21.40
C LYS A 227 2.38 20.75 20.93
N PRO A 228 3.55 21.39 21.13
CA PRO A 228 4.85 20.85 20.71
C PRO A 228 5.11 19.41 21.22
N GLU A 229 4.74 19.14 22.47
CA GLU A 229 4.85 17.81 23.10
C GLU A 229 3.98 16.75 22.40
N GLN A 230 2.84 17.16 21.84
CA GLN A 230 1.90 16.28 21.13
C GLN A 230 2.26 16.08 19.65
N GLN A 231 2.90 17.09 19.04
CA GLN A 231 3.44 16.98 17.68
C GLN A 231 4.59 15.95 17.62
N ALA A 232 5.38 15.84 18.69
CA ALA A 232 6.42 14.82 18.82
C ALA A 232 5.88 13.37 18.85
N CYS A 233 4.59 13.17 19.17
CA CYS A 233 3.95 11.86 19.19
C CYS A 233 3.50 11.36 17.80
N GLY A 234 3.75 12.10 16.72
CA GLY A 234 3.60 11.59 15.34
C GLY A 234 2.18 11.66 14.75
N PHE A 235 1.31 12.56 15.24
CA PHE A 235 0.04 12.85 14.57
C PHE A 235 0.26 13.78 13.38
N HIS A 236 0.31 13.21 12.19
CA HIS A 236 0.54 13.95 10.95
C HIS A 236 -0.80 14.35 10.31
N THR A 237 -0.87 15.59 9.84
CA THR A 237 -1.95 16.08 8.98
C THR A 237 -1.42 16.20 7.57
N ILE A 238 -2.20 15.70 6.60
CA ILE A 238 -1.92 15.91 5.19
C ILE A 238 -2.49 17.28 4.80
N ARG A 239 -1.61 18.23 4.47
CA ARG A 239 -2.03 19.55 4.01
C ARG A 239 -2.06 19.57 2.48
N PRO A 240 -3.18 19.97 1.83
CA PRO A 240 -3.18 20.18 0.38
C PRO A 240 -2.23 21.34 0.03
N PRO A 241 -1.69 21.37 -1.21
CA PRO A 241 -0.83 22.46 -1.65
C PRO A 241 -1.56 23.80 -1.48
N SER A 242 -0.93 24.75 -0.78
CA SER A 242 -1.41 26.12 -0.75
C SER A 242 -1.30 26.72 -2.16
N PRO A 243 -2.34 27.43 -2.67
CA PRO A 243 -2.25 28.04 -3.98
C PRO A 243 -1.12 29.07 -3.96
N ARG A 244 -0.19 28.96 -4.93
CA ARG A 244 0.74 30.05 -5.22
C ARG A 244 -0.12 31.24 -5.65
N SER A 245 0.21 32.41 -5.12
CA SER A 245 -0.47 33.67 -5.34
C SER A 245 -0.59 34.04 -6.83
N SER A 246 -1.61 33.52 -7.49
CA SER A 246 -2.12 33.99 -8.79
C SER A 246 -3.45 33.27 -9.11
N GLY A 247 -4.55 33.80 -8.59
CA GLY A 247 -5.85 33.90 -9.27
C GLY A 247 -6.57 32.67 -9.85
N GLN A 248 -6.15 31.42 -9.61
CA GLN A 248 -6.90 30.24 -10.06
C GLN A 248 -7.52 29.52 -8.86
N ALA A 249 -8.83 29.69 -8.70
CA ALA A 249 -9.63 28.90 -7.79
C ALA A 249 -9.65 27.44 -8.24
N PHE A 250 -9.16 26.53 -7.40
CA PHE A 250 -9.42 25.10 -7.56
C PHE A 250 -10.93 24.88 -7.42
N HIS A 251 -11.63 24.64 -8.53
CA HIS A 251 -13.00 24.17 -8.48
C HIS A 251 -13.02 22.75 -7.91
N GLY A 252 -13.48 22.67 -6.65
CA GLY A 252 -13.92 21.51 -5.89
C GLY A 252 -13.75 20.14 -6.57
N HIS A 253 -12.60 19.53 -6.38
CA HIS A 253 -12.50 18.08 -6.32
C HIS A 253 -12.57 17.69 -4.85
N LEU A 254 -13.76 17.22 -4.44
CA LEU A 254 -13.97 16.53 -3.17
C LEU A 254 -13.15 15.24 -3.19
N ALA A 255 -11.89 15.34 -2.79
CA ALA A 255 -11.18 14.20 -2.25
C ALA A 255 -11.92 13.78 -0.99
N THR A 256 -12.76 12.74 -1.08
CA THR A 256 -13.32 12.07 0.09
C THR A 256 -12.20 11.34 0.83
N CYS A 257 -11.35 12.09 1.52
CA CYS A 257 -10.71 11.61 2.74
C CYS A 257 -11.79 11.62 3.82
N SER A 258 -12.22 10.43 4.23
CA SER A 258 -13.09 10.25 5.38
C SER A 258 -12.26 10.51 6.66
N THR A 259 -11.94 11.77 6.89
CA THR A 259 -11.51 12.30 8.19
C THR A 259 -12.19 13.65 8.31
N ALA A 260 -13.00 13.83 9.35
CA ALA A 260 -13.95 14.92 9.50
C ALA A 260 -13.36 16.31 9.15
N ILE A 261 -13.73 16.84 7.98
CA ILE A 261 -13.59 18.26 7.67
C ILE A 261 -14.95 18.90 7.98
N ARG A 262 -15.11 19.43 9.20
CA ARG A 262 -16.22 20.34 9.51
C ARG A 262 -15.88 21.73 8.95
N PRO A 263 -16.76 22.37 8.17
CA PRO A 263 -16.60 23.79 7.85
C PRO A 263 -16.96 24.62 9.08
N GLY A 264 -15.99 25.35 9.64
CA GLY A 264 -16.25 26.38 10.63
C GLY A 264 -16.98 27.55 9.98
N SER A 265 -18.22 27.79 10.39
CA SER A 265 -19.03 28.94 10.04
C SER A 265 -18.33 30.25 10.43
N ARG A 266 -18.17 31.16 9.46
CA ARG A 266 -17.88 32.57 9.73
C ARG A 266 -19.08 33.20 10.41
N SER A 267 -18.87 33.81 11.57
CA SER A 267 -19.62 34.97 12.05
C SER A 267 -18.62 36.04 12.44
N ALA A 268 -18.93 37.26 12.01
CA ALA A 268 -18.08 38.44 11.99
C ALA A 268 -18.08 39.21 13.32
N ALA A 269 -17.33 40.33 13.29
CA ALA A 269 -17.28 41.45 14.23
C ALA A 269 -16.33 41.27 15.43
N THR A 270 -15.60 42.26 15.95
CA THR A 270 -15.21 43.64 15.59
C THR A 270 -14.18 44.03 16.66
N GLN A 271 -13.11 44.73 16.27
CA GLN A 271 -12.26 45.66 17.03
C GLN A 271 -12.00 45.47 18.55
N GLY A 272 -10.72 45.53 18.92
CA GLY A 272 -10.25 46.55 19.85
C GLY A 272 -10.27 46.27 21.36
N LEU A 273 -9.06 46.06 21.89
CA LEU A 273 -8.50 46.60 23.15
C LEU A 273 -9.13 46.27 24.53
N HIS A 274 -8.20 45.78 25.36
CA HIS A 274 -8.00 45.95 26.80
C HIS A 274 -8.75 45.10 27.85
N CYS A 275 -7.89 44.56 28.73
CA CYS A 275 -8.04 43.81 29.98
C CYS A 275 -8.45 42.35 29.85
#